data_AF-A0A151TFB6-F1
#
_entry.id   AF-A0A151TFB6-F1
#
_cell.length_a   1.000
_cell.length_b   1.000
_cell.length_c   1.000
_cell.angle_alpha   90.00
_cell.angle_beta   90.00
_cell.angle_gamma   90.00
#
_symmetry.space_group_name_H-M   'P 1'
#
loop_
_entity.id
_entity.type
_entity.pdbx_description
1 polymer ?
#
loop_
_entity_poly.entity_id
_entity_poly.type
_entity_poly.pdbx_seq_one_letter_code
_entity_poly.pdbx_strand_id
1 'polypeptide(L)' 'MKAIQEQFVSFDKSMASTLMKKLSSMKYDKSKGVREHIMEIRDIAAKLKSLEIKFFESFIVHVILNSLPNINIK' A
#
# COMPACT_ATOMS: atom_id res chain seq x y z
N MET A 1 -11.27 27.98 -12.34
CA MET A 1 -11.11 27.36 -11.00
C MET A 1 -11.78 25.99 -10.88
N LYS A 2 -13.06 25.82 -11.27
CA LYS A 2 -13.79 24.54 -11.16
C LYS A 2 -13.11 23.35 -11.87
N ALA A 3 -12.70 23.52 -13.13
CA ALA A 3 -12.04 22.47 -13.90
C ALA A 3 -10.71 21.99 -13.27
N ILE A 4 -9.93 22.92 -12.69
CA ILE A 4 -8.69 22.59 -11.99
C ILE A 4 -8.99 21.73 -10.75
N GLN A 5 -10.00 22.11 -9.97
CA GLN A 5 -10.41 21.35 -8.79
C GLN A 5 -10.90 19.94 -9.15
N GLU A 6 -11.69 19.79 -10.21
CA GLU A 6 -12.15 18.50 -10.72
C GLU A 6 -10.97 17.62 -11.15
N GLN A 7 -9.94 18.20 -11.78
CA GLN A 7 -8.73 17.48 -12.17
C GLN A 7 -7.94 16.99 -10.95
N PHE A 8 -7.78 17.82 -9.91
CA PHE A 8 -7.15 17.39 -8.64
C PHE A 8 -7.89 16.20 -8.00
N VAL A 9 -9.22 16.27 -7.91
CA VAL A 9 -10.02 15.15 -7.38
C VAL A 9 -9.84 13.89 -8.21
N SER A 10 -9.81 14.00 -9.55
CA SER A 10 -9.57 12.86 -10.43
C SER A 10 -8.17 12.26 -10.25
N PHE A 11 -7.17 13.12 -10.05
CA PHE A 11 -5.79 12.73 -9.82
C PHE A 11 -5.66 11.95 -8.51
N ASP A 12 -6.19 12.49 -7.41
CA ASP A 12 -6.17 11.83 -6.09
C ASP A 12 -6.85 10.47 -6.12
N LYS A 13 -7.99 10.35 -6.80
CA LYS A 13 -8.68 9.06 -7.01
C LYS A 13 -7.84 8.05 -7.79
N SER A 14 -7.21 8.50 -8.89
CA SER A 14 -6.35 7.63 -9.71
C SER A 14 -5.10 7.18 -8.96
N MET A 15 -4.53 8.07 -8.15
CA MET A 15 -3.37 7.80 -7.30
C MET A 15 -3.71 6.82 -6.19
N ALA A 16 -4.84 7.03 -5.51
CA ALA A 16 -5.38 6.11 -4.52
C ALA A 16 -5.59 4.71 -5.10
N SER A 17 -6.22 4.60 -6.27
CA SER A 17 -6.43 3.32 -6.97
C SER A 17 -5.11 2.61 -7.29
N THR A 18 -4.13 3.36 -7.80
CA THR A 18 -2.79 2.84 -8.10
C THR A 18 -2.09 2.31 -6.85
N LEU A 19 -2.12 3.08 -5.75
CA LEU A 19 -1.52 2.68 -4.48
C LEU A 19 -2.22 1.46 -3.88
N MET A 20 -3.55 1.39 -3.92
CA MET A 20 -4.34 0.24 -3.48
C MET A 20 -3.98 -1.02 -4.27
N LYS A 21 -3.89 -0.91 -5.59
CA LYS A 21 -3.48 -2.02 -6.46
C LYS A 21 -2.07 -2.50 -6.12
N LYS A 22 -1.13 -1.57 -5.90
CA LYS A 22 0.24 -1.91 -5.50
C LYS A 22 0.29 -2.60 -4.14
N LEU A 23 -0.47 -2.11 -3.16
CA LEU A 23 -0.55 -2.68 -1.82
C LEU A 23 -1.09 -4.12 -1.86
N SER A 24 -2.17 -4.37 -2.60
CA SER A 24 -2.82 -5.68 -2.66
C SER A 24 -2.04 -6.71 -3.48
N SER A 25 -1.24 -6.28 -4.46
CA SER A 25 -0.40 -7.18 -5.26
C SER A 25 1.00 -7.42 -4.68
N MET A 26 1.37 -6.74 -3.58
CA MET A 26 2.73 -6.76 -3.07
C MET A 26 3.09 -8.15 -2.51
N LYS A 27 4.20 -8.70 -3.01
CA LYS A 27 4.76 -9.98 -2.55
C LYS A 27 6.26 -9.82 -2.34
N TYR A 28 6.79 -10.47 -1.32
CA TYR A 28 8.21 -10.49 -1.04
C TYR A 28 8.92 -11.42 -2.01
N ASP A 29 9.81 -10.86 -2.82
CA ASP A 29 10.50 -11.55 -3.92
C ASP A 29 11.95 -11.94 -3.57
N LYS A 30 12.38 -11.72 -2.32
CA LYS A 30 13.74 -11.97 -1.81
C LYS A 30 14.84 -11.09 -2.45
N SER A 31 14.51 -10.11 -3.29
CA SER A 31 15.49 -9.20 -3.91
C SER A 31 16.07 -8.17 -2.93
N LYS A 32 15.31 -7.87 -1.88
CA LYS A 32 15.64 -6.96 -0.77
C LYS A 32 15.37 -7.66 0.55
N GLY A 33 15.81 -7.07 1.66
CA GLY A 33 15.53 -7.61 2.98
C GLY A 33 14.05 -7.48 3.38
N VAL A 34 13.65 -8.31 4.34
CA VAL A 34 12.27 -8.34 4.87
C VAL A 34 11.90 -6.99 5.50
N ARG A 35 12.86 -6.31 6.15
CA ARG A 35 12.64 -5.00 6.77
C ARG A 35 12.30 -3.95 5.71
N GLU A 36 13.04 -3.90 4.61
CA GLU A 36 12.81 -3.00 3.49
C GLU A 36 11.42 -3.23 2.89
N HIS A 37 11.03 -4.50 2.71
CA HIS A 37 9.70 -4.86 2.26
C HIS A 37 8.57 -4.37 3.19
N ILE A 38 8.76 -4.52 4.50
CA ILE A 38 7.80 -4.01 5.50
C ILE A 38 7.71 -2.49 5.45
N MET A 39 8.85 -1.78 5.32
CA MET A 39 8.86 -0.32 5.21
C MET A 39 8.11 0.16 3.98
N GLU A 40 8.28 -0.50 2.82
CA GLU A 40 7.54 -0.13 1.61
C GLU A 40 6.01 -0.29 1.76
N ILE A 41 5.55 -1.36 2.43
CA ILE A 41 4.12 -1.55 2.72
C ILE A 41 3.61 -0.41 3.62
N ARG A 42 4.38 -0.05 4.66
CA ARG A 42 4.03 1.06 5.57
C ARG A 42 4.01 2.40 4.84
N ASP A 43 4.94 2.64 3.93
CA ASP A 43 5.00 3.88 3.14
C ASP A 43 3.79 4.02 2.22
N ILE A 44 3.36 2.93 1.59
CA ILE A 44 2.13 2.92 0.77
C ILE A 44 0.91 3.22 1.64
N ALA A 45 0.80 2.59 2.82
CA ALA A 45 -0.28 2.85 3.77
C ALA A 45 -0.30 4.31 4.25
N ALA A 46 0.87 4.90 4.52
CA ALA A 46 0.99 6.31 4.90
C ALA A 46 0.56 7.26 3.76
N LYS A 47 0.93 6.96 2.51
CA LYS A 47 0.48 7.72 1.33
C LYS A 47 -1.04 7.64 1.16
N LEU A 48 -1.62 6.45 1.31
CA LEU A 48 -3.07 6.26 1.28
C LEU A 48 -3.77 7.05 2.41
N LYS A 49 -3.19 7.08 3.61
CA LYS A 49 -3.69 7.88 4.73
C LYS A 49 -3.70 9.38 4.41
N SER A 50 -2.72 9.89 3.66
CA SER A 50 -2.71 11.29 3.20
C SER A 50 -3.80 11.62 2.17
N LEU A 51 -4.34 10.59 1.51
CA LEU A 51 -5.51 10.66 0.63
C LEU A 51 -6.81 10.28 1.35
N GLU A 52 -6.83 10.41 2.67
CA GLU A 52 -7.97 10.10 3.55
C GLU A 52 -8.41 8.62 3.58
N ILE A 53 -7.65 7.71 2.95
CA ILE A 53 -7.89 6.26 3.00
C ILE A 53 -7.13 5.68 4.19
N LYS A 54 -7.86 5.39 5.26
CA LYS A 54 -7.28 4.89 6.52
C LYS A 54 -7.46 3.38 6.63
N PHE A 55 -6.41 2.71 7.09
CA PHE A 55 -6.45 1.29 7.46
C PHE A 55 -6.28 1.14 8.97
N PHE A 56 -6.90 0.10 9.51
CA PHE A 56 -6.56 -0.37 10.84
C PHE A 56 -5.15 -0.94 10.85
N GLU A 57 -4.41 -0.76 11.95
CA GLU A 57 -3.06 -1.34 12.08
C GLU A 57 -3.06 -2.86 11.90
N SER A 58 -4.10 -3.53 12.41
CA SER A 58 -4.31 -4.98 12.24
C SER A 58 -4.41 -5.38 10.76
N PHE A 59 -5.05 -4.57 9.92
CA PHE A 59 -5.12 -4.82 8.48
C PHE A 59 -3.74 -4.69 7.83
N ILE A 60 -2.94 -3.69 8.21
CA ILE A 60 -1.58 -3.53 7.69
C ILE A 60 -0.69 -4.71 8.10
N VAL A 61 -0.79 -5.16 9.35
CA VAL A 61 -0.10 -6.37 9.82
C VAL A 61 -0.52 -7.59 9.00
N HIS A 62 -1.82 -7.75 8.73
CA HIS A 62 -2.33 -8.85 7.91
C HIS A 62 -1.77 -8.79 6.48
N VAL A 63 -1.74 -7.62 5.85
CA VAL A 63 -1.13 -7.44 4.51
C VAL A 63 0.35 -7.82 4.52
N ILE A 64 1.10 -7.36 5.52
CA ILE A 64 2.52 -7.71 5.68
C ILE A 64 2.68 -9.23 5.75
N LEU A 65 1.96 -9.90 6.65
CA LEU A 65 2.07 -11.35 6.82
C LEU A 65 1.72 -12.11 5.53
N ASN A 66 0.65 -11.73 4.83
CA ASN A 66 0.25 -12.36 3.57
C ASN A 66 1.16 -12.04 2.37
N SER A 67 2.01 -11.02 2.50
CA SER A 67 2.97 -10.65 1.46
C SER A 67 4.27 -11.45 1.55
N LEU A 68 4.58 -12.01 2.71
CA LEU A 68 5.76 -12.84 2.93
C LEU A 68 5.56 -14.26 2.36
N PRO A 69 6.63 -14.95 1.94
CA PRO A 69 6.54 -16.34 1.54
C PRO A 69 6.05 -17.18 2.71
N ASN A 70 5.19 -18.17 2.43
CA ASN A 70 4.80 -19.16 3.43
C ASN A 70 6.07 -19.79 3.99
N ILE A 71 6.36 -19.52 5.27
CA ILE A 71 7.38 -20.24 6.02
C ILE A 71 6.75 -21.60 6.33
N ASN A 72 6.81 -22.52 5.37
CA ASN A 72 6.44 -23.90 5.60
C ASN A 72 7.59 -24.52 6.41
N ILE A 73 7.54 -24.35 7.74
CA ILE A 73 8.41 -25.08 8.66
C ILE A 73 7.90 -26.51 8.62
N LYS A 74 8.54 -27.34 7.80
CA LYS A 74 8.42 -28.80 7.90
C LYS A 74 9.09 -29.29 9.17
#